data_AF-X1EXZ1-F1
#
_entry.id   AF-X1EXZ1-F1
#
_cell.length_a   1.000
_cell.length_b   1.000
_cell.length_c   1.000
_cell.angle_alpha   90.00
_cell.angle_beta   90.00
_cell.angle_gamma   90.00
#
_symmetry.space_group_name_H-M   'P 1'
#
loop_
_entity.id
_entity.type
_entity.pdbx_description
1 polymer ?
#
loop_
_entity_poly.entity_id
_entity_poly.type
_entity_poly.pdbx_seq_one_letter_code
_entity_poly.pdbx_strand_id
1 'polypeptide(L)' 'MKKMVKKMKELRYEKYMSEIEAHAGIILQICKDYGKEVGEALATDYGEDFGNIARTDAEKAMLLGVARYLLDSYMESGK' A
#
# COMPACT_ATOMS: atom_id res chain seq x y z
N MET A 1 4.85 -7.59 -38.85
CA MET A 1 3.71 -6.91 -38.17
C MET A 1 3.31 -7.57 -36.85
N LYS A 2 2.90 -8.85 -36.80
CA LYS A 2 2.48 -9.53 -35.54
C LYS A 2 3.52 -9.51 -34.40
N LYS A 3 4.81 -9.72 -34.70
CA LYS A 3 5.89 -9.66 -33.70
C LYS A 3 6.07 -8.27 -33.08
N MET A 4 5.89 -7.21 -33.86
CA MET A 4 6.02 -5.82 -33.40
C MET A 4 4.87 -5.45 -32.45
N VAL A 5 3.64 -5.86 -32.78
CA VAL A 5 2.46 -5.66 -31.92
C VAL A 5 2.60 -6.43 -30.60
N LYS A 6 3.14 -7.65 -30.62
CA LYS A 6 3.41 -8.42 -29.38
C LYS A 6 4.40 -7.69 -28.47
N LYS A 7 5.54 -7.25 -29.03
CA LYS A 7 6.57 -6.51 -28.29
C LYS A 7 6.03 -5.20 -27.68
N MET A 8 5.17 -4.48 -28.40
CA MET A 8 4.53 -3.27 -27.87
C MET A 8 3.57 -3.56 -26.71
N LYS A 9 2.87 -4.69 -26.71
CA LYS A 9 2.02 -5.12 -25.59
C LYS A 9 2.86 -5.49 -24.36
N GLU A 10 3.97 -6.19 -24.57
CA GLU A 10 4.91 -6.58 -23.49
C GLU A 10 5.52 -5.32 -22.84
N LEU A 11 6.04 -4.38 -23.63
CA LEU A 11 6.56 -3.09 -23.13
C LEU A 11 5.52 -2.29 -22.35
N ARG A 12 4.27 -2.29 -22.82
CA ARG A 12 3.16 -1.62 -22.13
C ARG A 12 2.87 -2.29 -20.79
N TYR A 13 2.84 -3.62 -20.74
CA TYR A 13 2.63 -4.38 -19.52
C TYR A 13 3.74 -4.13 -18.49
N GLU A 14 5.00 -4.18 -18.91
CA GLU A 14 6.16 -3.89 -18.04
C GLU A 14 6.06 -2.49 -17.42
N LYS A 15 5.71 -1.48 -18.23
CA LYS A 15 5.50 -0.12 -17.73
C LYS A 15 4.40 -0.06 -16.67
N TYR A 16 3.23 -0.68 -16.93
CA TYR A 16 2.14 -0.67 -15.95
C TYR A 16 2.51 -1.40 -14.66
N MET A 17 3.22 -2.52 -14.74
CA MET A 17 3.67 -3.24 -13.54
C MET A 17 4.63 -2.39 -12.71
N SER A 18 5.57 -1.69 -13.36
CA SER A 18 6.49 -0.78 -12.67
C SER A 18 5.76 0.38 -11.98
N GLU A 19 4.73 0.95 -12.62
CA GLU A 19 3.90 2.00 -12.01
C GLU A 19 3.10 1.45 -10.80
N ILE A 20 2.55 0.24 -10.90
CA ILE A 20 1.85 -0.43 -9.79
C ILE A 20 2.80 -0.67 -8.62
N GLU A 21 4.01 -1.17 -8.88
CA GLU A 21 5.03 -1.39 -7.84
C GLU A 21 5.43 -0.08 -7.15
N ALA A 22 5.62 0.99 -7.91
CA ALA A 22 5.92 2.31 -7.35
C ALA A 22 4.79 2.82 -6.44
N HIS A 23 3.53 2.72 -6.89
CA HIS A 23 2.38 3.12 -6.08
C HIS A 23 2.21 2.25 -4.84
N ALA A 24 2.39 0.94 -4.96
CA ALA A 24 2.35 0.02 -3.83
C ALA A 24 3.44 0.37 -2.80
N GLY A 25 4.64 0.71 -3.26
CA GLY A 25 5.72 1.19 -2.40
C GLY A 25 5.35 2.45 -1.61
N ILE A 26 4.74 3.44 -2.27
CA ILE A 26 4.26 4.67 -1.63
C ILE A 26 3.19 4.36 -0.57
N ILE A 27 2.21 3.53 -0.91
CA ILE A 27 1.15 3.11 0.03
C ILE A 27 1.73 2.43 1.26
N LEU A 28 2.68 1.51 1.06
CA LEU A 28 3.34 0.82 2.17
C LEU A 28 4.13 1.79 3.06
N GLN A 29 4.77 2.80 2.48
CA GLN A 29 5.47 3.82 3.25
C GLN A 29 4.49 4.66 4.08
N ILE A 30 3.37 5.09 3.51
CA ILE A 30 2.31 5.80 4.23
C ILE A 30 1.80 4.97 5.42
N CYS A 31 1.58 3.66 5.22
CA CYS A 31 1.12 2.79 6.31
C CYS A 31 2.15 2.71 7.45
N LYS A 32 3.44 2.60 7.12
CA LYS A 32 4.55 2.59 8.10
C LYS A 32 4.67 3.90 8.85
N ASP A 33 4.58 5.03 8.14
CA ASP A 33 4.68 6.36 8.73
C ASP A 33 3.51 6.58 9.71
N TYR A 34 2.29 6.23 9.29
CA TYR A 34 1.11 6.26 10.16
C TYR A 34 1.29 5.40 11.41
N GLY A 35 1.75 4.16 11.26
CA GLY A 35 2.00 3.30 12.41
C GLY A 35 3.06 3.87 13.33
N LYS A 36 4.15 4.41 12.79
CA LYS A 36 5.21 5.05 13.57
C LYS A 36 4.65 6.20 14.41
N GLU A 37 3.88 7.11 13.82
CA GLU A 37 3.26 8.23 14.53
C GLU A 37 2.37 7.75 15.70
N VAL A 38 1.54 6.72 15.47
CA VAL A 38 0.69 6.13 16.52
C VAL A 38 1.53 5.50 17.63
N GLY A 39 2.57 4.75 17.25
CA GLY A 39 3.46 4.09 18.21
C GLY A 39 4.22 5.08 19.08
N GLU A 40 4.78 6.14 18.50
CA GLU A 40 5.50 7.19 19.22
C GLU A 40 4.59 7.96 20.18
N ALA A 41 3.36 8.25 19.77
CA ALA A 41 2.37 8.90 20.63
C ALA A 41 2.06 8.06 21.87
N LEU A 42 1.88 6.75 21.69
CA LEU A 42 1.50 5.85 22.79
C LEU A 42 2.69 5.37 23.64
N ALA A 43 3.90 5.33 23.08
CA ALA A 43 5.12 5.04 23.82
C ALA A 43 5.36 6.07 24.93
N THR A 44 5.01 7.33 24.68
CA THR A 44 5.18 8.44 25.63
C THR A 44 4.38 8.22 26.91
N ASP A 45 3.17 7.67 26.80
CA ASP A 45 2.24 7.52 27.92
C ASP A 45 2.27 6.13 28.57
N TYR A 46 2.59 5.08 27.79
CA TYR A 46 2.44 3.68 28.21
C TYR A 46 3.73 2.84 28.11
N GLY A 47 4.82 3.44 27.64
CA GLY A 47 6.12 2.79 27.48
C GLY A 47 6.36 2.16 26.10
N GLU A 48 7.63 1.89 25.81
CA GLU A 48 8.12 1.44 24.50
C GLU A 48 7.47 0.15 23.99
N ASP A 49 7.22 -0.83 24.87
CA ASP A 49 6.59 -2.09 24.46
C ASP A 49 5.17 -1.87 23.96
N PHE A 50 4.41 -1.01 24.63
CA PHE A 50 3.04 -0.65 24.22
C PHE A 50 3.05 0.14 22.91
N GLY A 51 3.97 1.11 22.78
CA GLY A 51 4.17 1.85 21.53
C GLY A 51 4.52 0.96 20.35
N ASN A 52 5.37 -0.06 20.54
CA ASN A 52 5.74 -1.01 19.49
C ASN A 52 4.56 -1.88 19.03
N ILE A 53 3.72 -2.33 19.96
CA ILE A 53 2.49 -3.07 19.64
C ILE A 53 1.54 -2.15 18.86
N ALA A 54 1.29 -0.95 19.38
CA ALA A 54 0.37 0.00 18.77
C ALA A 54 0.82 0.44 17.36
N ARG A 55 2.12 0.65 17.14
CA ARG A 55 2.68 0.87 15.80
C ARG A 55 2.26 -0.25 14.86
N THR A 56 2.59 -1.48 15.22
CA THR A 56 2.38 -2.65 14.37
C THR A 56 0.90 -2.84 14.03
N ASP A 57 0.00 -2.60 15.00
CA ASP A 57 -1.44 -2.72 14.79
C ASP A 57 -2.00 -1.60 13.93
N ALA A 58 -1.52 -0.36 14.11
CA ALA A 58 -1.88 0.78 13.28
C ALA A 58 -1.44 0.60 11.82
N GLU A 59 -0.21 0.13 11.57
CA GLU A 59 0.28 -0.18 10.20
C GLU A 59 -0.65 -1.18 9.50
N LYS A 60 -0.99 -2.28 10.19
CA LYS A 60 -1.88 -3.33 9.66
C LYS A 60 -3.28 -2.80 9.39
N ALA A 61 -3.85 -2.05 10.33
CA ALA A 61 -5.19 -1.51 10.20
C ALA A 61 -5.29 -0.56 9.00
N MET A 62 -4.30 0.31 8.81
CA MET A 62 -4.22 1.21 7.66
C MET A 62 -4.09 0.43 6.36
N LEU A 63 -3.20 -0.56 6.29
CA LEU A 63 -3.02 -1.40 5.10
C LEU A 63 -4.30 -2.14 4.71
N LEU A 64 -5.00 -2.72 5.69
CA LEU A 64 -6.29 -3.40 5.47
C LEU A 64 -7.37 -2.42 4.97
N GLY A 65 -7.40 -1.20 5.52
CA GLY A 65 -8.30 -0.13 5.06
C GLY A 65 -8.05 0.25 3.61
N VAL A 66 -6.78 0.44 3.21
CA VAL A 66 -6.41 0.73 1.83
C VAL A 66 -6.75 -0.44 0.90
N ALA A 67 -6.44 -1.68 1.29
CA ALA A 67 -6.79 -2.86 0.51
C ALA A 67 -8.30 -2.96 0.28
N ARG A 68 -9.10 -2.66 1.32
CA ARG A 68 -10.55 -2.63 1.21
C ARG A 68 -11.04 -1.55 0.25
N TYR A 69 -10.54 -0.33 0.39
CA TYR A 69 -10.88 0.78 -0.51
C TYR A 69 -10.59 0.45 -1.98
N LEU A 70 -9.44 -0.16 -2.26
CA LEU A 70 -9.06 -0.57 -3.62
C LEU A 70 -10.02 -1.65 -4.18
N LEU A 71 -10.43 -2.62 -3.36
CA LEU A 71 -11.41 -3.63 -3.74
C LEU A 71 -12.77 -3.03 -4.04
N ASP A 72 -13.26 -2.14 -3.18
CA ASP A 72 -14.55 -1.46 -3.37
C ASP A 72 -14.53 -0.60 -4.66
N SER A 73 -13.45 0.16 -4.88
CA SER A 73 -13.25 0.96 -6.10
C SER A 73 -13.25 0.09 -7.36
N TYR A 74 -12.58 -1.07 -7.32
CA TYR A 74 -12.57 -2.01 -8.43
C TYR A 74 -13.99 -2.53 -8.73
N MET A 75 -14.74 -2.91 -7.70
CA MET A 75 -16.11 -3.41 -7.85
C MET A 75 -17.08 -2.35 -8.38
N GLU A 76 -16.89 -1.08 -8.02
CA GLU A 76 -17.69 0.04 -8.55
C GLU A 76 -17.35 0.36 -10.00
N SER A 77 -16.08 0.27 -10.39
CA SER A 77 -15.63 0.51 -11.78
C SER A 77 -15.99 -0.59 -12.77
N GLY A 78 -16.41 -1.77 -12.28
CA GLY A 78 -16.85 -2.91 -13.08
C GLY A 78 -18.33 -2.91 -13.46
N LYS A 79 -19.06 -1.83 -13.14
CA LYS A 79 -20.41 -1.52 -13.65
C LYS A 79 -20.33 -0.52 -14.80
#